data_AF-A0A6V7KU00-F1
#
_entry.id   AF-A0A6V7KU00-F1
#
_cell.length_a   1.000
_cell.length_b   1.000
_cell.length_c   1.000
_cell.angle_alpha   90.00
_cell.angle_beta   90.00
_cell.angle_gamma   90.00
#
_symmetry.space_group_name_H-M   'P 1'
#
loop_
_entity.id
_entity.type
_entity.pdbx_description
1 polymer ?
#
loop_
_entity_poly.entity_id
_entity_poly.type
_entity_poly.pdbx_seq_one_letter_code
_entity_poly.pdbx_strand_id
1 'polypeptide(L)' 'DACCWSCMRCPETAYVFNDSCRSCEPGWAPDFSKSRCIKVPAEVIPWNSPWAIVPLTFAGAGILSALFTFIVFLR' A
#
# COMPACT_ATOMS: atom_id res chain seq x y z
N ASP A 1 -12.15 45.84 4.07
CA ASP A 1 -12.18 44.44 4.53
C ASP A 1 -12.53 43.50 3.38
N ALA A 2 -11.64 42.56 3.07
CA ALA A 2 -11.88 41.55 2.03
C ALA A 2 -12.63 40.36 2.67
N CYS A 3 -13.96 40.42 2.69
CA CYS A 3 -14.82 39.36 3.23
C CYS A 3 -15.31 38.36 2.18
N CYS A 4 -14.83 38.44 0.93
CA CYS A 4 -15.28 37.54 -0.13
C CYS A 4 -14.26 36.41 -0.32
N TRP A 5 -14.52 35.26 0.28
CA TRP A 5 -13.79 34.02 0.00
C TRP A 5 -14.55 33.18 -1.02
N SER A 6 -13.82 32.47 -1.89
CA SER A 6 -14.38 31.45 -2.77
C SER A 6 -14.02 30.08 -2.22
N CYS A 7 -15.03 29.27 -1.87
CA CYS A 7 -14.82 27.93 -1.35
C CYS A 7 -14.48 26.96 -2.49
N MET A 8 -13.21 26.57 -2.60
CA MET A 8 -12.76 25.51 -3.50
C MET A 8 -12.46 24.24 -2.70
N ARG A 9 -12.68 23.07 -3.31
CA ARG A 9 -12.30 21.79 -2.69
C ARG A 9 -10.77 21.62 -2.71
N CYS A 10 -10.19 21.27 -1.56
CA CYS A 10 -8.81 20.83 -1.50
C CYS A 10 -8.61 19.48 -2.22
N PRO A 11 -7.45 19.26 -2.84
CA PRO A 11 -7.10 17.97 -3.44
C PRO A 11 -7.10 16.84 -2.39
N GLU A 12 -7.23 15.59 -2.86
CA GLU A 12 -7.37 14.42 -1.97
C GLU A 12 -6.12 14.10 -1.14
N THR A 13 -4.96 14.59 -1.55
CA THR A 13 -3.69 14.40 -0.83
C THR A 13 -3.36 15.57 0.10
N ALA A 14 -4.27 16.55 0.22
CA ALA A 14 -4.05 17.77 0.99
C ALA A 14 -5.02 17.93 2.16
N TYR A 15 -4.54 18.60 3.20
CA TYR A 15 -5.28 18.98 4.39
C TYR A 15 -5.44 20.51 4.46
N VAL A 16 -6.45 20.98 5.18
CA VAL A 16 -6.75 22.40 5.37
C VAL A 16 -5.88 22.95 6.51
N PHE A 17 -5.13 24.00 6.22
CA PHE A 17 -4.33 24.73 7.19
C PHE A 17 -4.49 26.23 6.98
N ASN A 18 -5.20 26.89 7.89
CA ASN A 18 -5.35 28.35 7.92
C ASN A 18 -5.77 28.93 6.54
N ASP A 19 -6.95 28.52 6.08
CA ASP A 19 -7.57 28.88 4.78
C ASP A 19 -6.78 28.48 3.51
N SER A 20 -5.67 27.75 3.67
CA SER A 20 -4.86 27.22 2.57
C SER A 20 -4.88 25.69 2.57
N CYS A 21 -4.85 25.07 1.39
CA CYS A 21 -4.65 23.62 1.27
C CYS A 21 -3.15 23.29 1.23
N ARG A 22 -2.67 22.42 2.12
CA ARG A 22 -1.29 21.92 2.11
C ARG A 22 -1.25 20.43 1.82
N SER A 23 -0.36 19.99 0.95
CA SER A 23 -0.17 18.56 0.66
C SER A 23 0.51 17.84 1.83
N CYS A 24 0.10 16.60 2.09
CA CYS A 24 0.79 15.72 3.03
C CYS A 24 2.11 15.20 2.44
N GLU A 25 3.05 14.83 3.30
CA GLU A 25 4.28 14.14 2.89
C GLU A 25 4.01 12.75 2.29
N PRO A 26 4.94 12.21 1.47
CA PRO A 26 4.81 10.87 0.93
C PRO A 26 4.61 9.81 2.04
N GLY A 27 3.63 8.92 1.86
CA GLY A 27 3.26 7.93 2.87
C GLY A 27 2.26 8.43 3.92
N TRP A 28 1.79 9.68 3.80
CA TRP A 28 0.75 10.26 4.63
C TRP A 28 -0.46 10.65 3.79
N ALA A 29 -1.66 10.46 4.33
CA ALA A 29 -2.92 10.84 3.72
C ALA A 29 -3.71 11.74 4.68
N PRO A 30 -4.55 12.65 4.20
CA PRO A 30 -5.39 13.44 5.09
C PRO A 30 -6.44 12.57 5.79
N ASP A 31 -6.77 12.94 7.03
CA ASP A 31 -7.92 12.39 7.76
C ASP A 31 -9.25 12.66 7.05
N PHE A 32 -10.33 11.98 7.45
CA PHE A 32 -11.68 12.21 6.92
C PHE A 32 -12.14 13.68 7.06
N SER A 33 -11.72 14.36 8.13
CA SER A 33 -11.97 15.79 8.36
C SER A 33 -11.02 16.71 7.59
N LYS A 34 -10.06 16.19 6.83
CA LYS A 34 -8.95 16.91 6.16
C LYS A 34 -8.24 17.93 7.06
N SER A 35 -8.19 17.70 8.37
CA SER A 35 -7.56 18.62 9.33
C SER A 35 -6.10 18.30 9.63
N ARG A 36 -5.70 17.04 9.45
CA ARG A 36 -4.38 16.51 9.77
C ARG A 36 -3.98 15.43 8.77
N CYS A 37 -2.69 15.16 8.68
CA CYS A 37 -2.15 14.03 7.93
C CYS A 37 -1.97 12.83 8.86
N ILE A 38 -2.47 11.68 8.45
CA ILE A 38 -2.28 10.39 9.10
C ILE A 38 -1.38 9.49 8.27
N LYS A 39 -0.64 8.62 8.95
CA LYS A 39 0.28 7.69 8.30
C LYS A 39 -0.53 6.57 7.63
N VAL A 40 -0.30 6.35 6.34
CA VAL A 40 -0.96 5.27 5.61
C VAL A 40 -0.34 3.94 6.06
N PRO A 41 -1.14 2.96 6.51
CA PRO A 41 -0.61 1.65 6.88
C PRO A 41 -0.09 0.93 5.62
N ALA A 42 1.00 0.17 5.79
CA ALA A 42 1.51 -0.67 4.72
C ALA A 42 0.62 -1.90 4.56
N GLU A 43 0.04 -2.08 3.37
CA GLU A 43 -0.72 -3.28 3.05
C GLU A 43 0.26 -4.42 2.78
N VAL A 44 0.27 -5.43 3.66
CA VAL A 44 1.08 -6.63 3.50
C VAL A 44 0.16 -7.82 3.23
N ILE A 45 0.58 -8.70 2.32
CA ILE A 45 -0.19 -9.92 2.04
C ILE A 45 -0.02 -10.84 3.25
N PRO A 46 -1.12 -11.21 3.94
CA PRO A 46 -1.01 -12.09 5.09
C PRO A 46 -0.57 -13.48 4.62
N TRP A 47 0.24 -14.18 5.43
CA TRP A 47 0.73 -15.52 5.12
C TRP A 47 -0.38 -16.54 4.86
N ASN A 48 -1.54 -16.35 5.50
CA ASN A 48 -2.72 -17.20 5.34
C ASN A 48 -3.60 -16.79 4.15
N SER A 49 -3.15 -15.84 3.33
CA SER A 49 -3.87 -15.44 2.12
C SER A 49 -3.73 -16.52 1.04
N PRO A 50 -4.81 -16.88 0.33
CA PRO A 50 -4.71 -17.78 -0.82
C PRO A 50 -3.71 -17.27 -1.87
N TRP A 51 -3.59 -15.95 -2.00
CA TRP A 51 -2.63 -15.29 -2.89
C TRP A 51 -1.16 -15.53 -2.50
N ALA A 52 -0.87 -15.82 -1.24
CA ALA A 52 0.48 -16.20 -0.78
C ALA A 52 0.71 -17.71 -0.87
N ILE A 53 -0.31 -18.53 -0.54
CA ILE A 53 -0.19 -19.99 -0.48
C ILE A 53 -0.01 -20.61 -1.88
N VAL A 54 -0.73 -20.12 -2.88
CA VAL A 54 -0.68 -20.70 -4.24
C VAL A 54 0.73 -20.58 -4.86
N PRO A 55 1.38 -19.40 -4.89
CA PRO A 55 2.76 -19.29 -5.38
C PRO A 55 3.75 -20.13 -4.58
N LEU A 56 3.59 -20.19 -3.25
CA LEU A 56 4.49 -20.92 -2.36
C LEU A 56 4.44 -22.43 -2.64
N THR A 57 3.25 -22.99 -2.82
CA THR A 57 3.08 -24.41 -3.12
C THR A 57 3.56 -24.74 -4.54
N PHE A 58 3.30 -23.88 -5.51
CA PHE A 58 3.80 -24.06 -6.88
C PHE A 58 5.34 -24.04 -6.95
N ALA A 59 5.97 -23.07 -6.29
CA ALA A 59 7.42 -23.01 -6.17
C ALA A 59 7.99 -24.23 -5.44
N GLY A 60 7.37 -24.63 -4.33
CA GLY A 60 7.75 -25.83 -3.57
C GLY A 60 7.68 -27.10 -4.42
N ALA A 61 6.60 -27.30 -5.18
CA ALA A 61 6.46 -28.43 -6.09
C ALA A 61 7.52 -28.43 -7.20
N GLY A 62 7.86 -27.26 -7.74
CA GLY A 62 8.95 -27.11 -8.72
C GLY A 62 10.33 -27.45 -8.16
N ILE A 63 10.61 -27.03 -6.92
CA ILE A 63 11.88 -27.37 -6.25
C ILE A 63 11.96 -28.88 -6.00
N LEU A 64 10.88 -29.49 -5.52
CA LEU A 64 10.82 -30.94 -5.28
C LEU A 64 11.02 -31.74 -6.58
N SER A 65 10.42 -31.31 -7.69
CA SER A 65 10.60 -31.97 -8.98
C SER A 65 12.02 -31.84 -9.52
N ALA A 66 12.65 -30.65 -9.37
CA ALA A 66 14.04 -30.44 -9.75
C ALA A 66 15.02 -31.28 -8.92
N LEU A 67 14.79 -31.39 -7.61
CA LEU A 67 15.59 -32.26 -6.73
C LEU A 67 15.44 -33.74 -7.11
N PHE A 68 14.21 -34.16 -7.41
CA PHE A 68 13.93 -35.53 -7.82
C PHE A 68 14.70 -35.90 -9.10
N THR A 69 14.59 -35.08 -10.15
CA THR A 69 15.30 -35.33 -11.41
C THR A 69 16.81 -35.31 -11.20
N PHE A 70 17.33 -34.35 -10.43
CA PHE A 70 18.75 -34.26 -10.10
C PHE A 70 19.28 -35.53 -9.43
N ILE A 71 18.56 -36.08 -8.44
CA ILE A 71 18.94 -37.34 -7.77
C ILE A 71 18.95 -38.52 -8.75
N VAL A 72 17.96 -38.60 -9.65
CA VAL A 72 17.86 -39.67 -10.63
C VAL A 72 19.04 -39.66 -11.60
N PHE A 73 19.51 -38.49 -12.04
CA PHE A 73 20.66 -38.39 -12.95
C PHE A 73 22.01 -38.63 -12.27
N LEU A 74 22.12 -38.38 -10.96
CA LEU A 74 23.34 -38.64 -10.20
C LEU A 74 23.56 -40.11 -9.86
N ARG A 75 22.51 -40.93 -9.99
CA ARG A 75 22.56 -42.38 -9.72
C ARG A 75 22.84 -43.16 -10.99
#